data_AF-A0A0S8AEE3-F1
#
_entry.id   AF-A0A0S8AEE3-F1
#
_cell.length_a   1.000
_cell.length_b   1.000
_cell.length_c   1.000
_cell.angle_alpha   90.00
_cell.angle_beta   90.00
_cell.angle_gamma   90.00
#
_symmetry.space_group_name_H-M   'P 1'
#
loop_
_entity.id
_entity.type
_entity.pdbx_description
1 polymer ?
#
loop_
_entity_poly.entity_id
_entity_poly.type
_entity_poly.pdbx_seq_one_letter_code
_entity_poly.pdbx_strand_id
1 'polypeptide(L)'
;MDLFERKNLFFMKMEELLDFSATIERIFNFLGVSPMSVPELKLNTSDNEPVRIPYFEELMDRFFLKDIELLENLLGWNCEKWKTPRKTGSGN
;
A
#
# COMPACT_ATOMS: atom_id res chain seq x y z
N MET A 1 -24.30 8.65 -0.85
CA MET A 1 -23.85 10.04 -1.04
C MET A 1 -22.34 9.99 -1.07
N ASP A 2 -21.74 10.38 -2.18
CA ASP A 2 -20.29 10.55 -2.25
C ASP A 2 -19.95 11.94 -1.72
N LEU A 3 -19.35 11.99 -0.52
CA LEU A 3 -19.07 13.24 0.20
C LEU A 3 -17.92 14.06 -0.42
N PHE A 4 -17.10 13.43 -1.27
CA PHE A 4 -15.95 14.06 -1.92
C PHE A 4 -15.84 13.60 -3.38
N GLU A 5 -15.47 14.52 -4.26
CA GLU A 5 -15.09 14.17 -5.63
C GLU A 5 -13.78 13.37 -5.65
N ARG A 6 -13.68 12.35 -6.52
CA ARG A 6 -12.49 11.48 -6.63
C ARG A 6 -11.17 12.23 -6.78
N LYS A 7 -11.19 13.37 -7.49
CA LYS A 7 -10.03 14.24 -7.72
C LYS A 7 -9.49 14.92 -6.46
N ASN A 8 -10.32 15.00 -5.41
CA ASN A 8 -9.96 15.58 -4.12
C ASN A 8 -9.45 14.51 -3.12
N LEU A 9 -9.31 13.26 -3.55
CA LEU A 9 -8.83 12.16 -2.74
C LEU A 9 -7.50 11.65 -3.28
N PHE A 10 -6.46 11.75 -2.47
CA PHE A 10 -5.16 11.16 -2.74
C PHE A 10 -5.06 9.80 -2.05
N PHE A 11 -4.85 8.76 -2.84
CA PHE A 11 -4.55 7.43 -2.33
C PHE A 11 -3.10 7.14 -2.66
N MET A 12 -2.40 6.53 -1.71
CA MET A 12 -1.00 6.15 -1.82
C MET A 12 -0.81 4.81 -1.14
N LYS A 13 0.03 3.96 -1.72
CA LYS A 13 0.40 2.68 -1.12
C LYS A 13 1.61 2.89 -0.22
N MET A 14 1.67 2.16 0.89
CA MET A 14 2.78 2.30 1.85
C MET A 14 4.13 1.98 1.21
N GLU A 15 4.19 1.06 0.25
CA GLU A 15 5.43 0.76 -0.48
C GLU A 15 5.95 1.92 -1.35
N GLU A 16 5.11 2.90 -1.70
CA GLU A 16 5.56 4.07 -2.46
C GLU A 16 6.46 4.98 -1.61
N LEU A 17 6.31 4.95 -0.26
CA LEU A 17 7.18 5.70 0.65
C LEU A 17 8.63 5.20 0.66
N LEU A 18 8.91 4.03 0.07
CA LEU A 18 10.28 3.57 -0.15
C LEU A 18 11.02 4.46 -1.16
N ASP A 19 10.30 5.06 -2.11
CA ASP A 19 10.78 6.17 -2.94
C ASP A 19 10.25 7.48 -2.38
N PHE A 20 10.79 7.86 -1.22
CA PHE A 20 10.30 8.99 -0.43
C PHE A 20 10.25 10.29 -1.24
N SER A 21 11.29 10.59 -2.02
CA SER A 21 11.38 11.84 -2.77
C SER A 21 10.30 11.95 -3.84
N ALA A 22 10.12 10.91 -4.66
CA ALA A 22 9.10 10.93 -5.72
C ALA A 22 7.68 10.98 -5.11
N THR A 23 7.48 10.30 -3.99
CA THR A 23 6.19 10.23 -3.31
C THR A 23 5.82 11.57 -2.67
N ILE A 24 6.74 12.24 -1.99
CA ILE A 24 6.53 13.58 -1.43
C ILE A 24 6.25 14.61 -2.52
N GLU A 25 6.95 14.54 -3.65
CA GLU A 25 6.68 15.42 -4.80
C GLU A 25 5.25 15.25 -5.33
N ARG A 26 4.76 14.01 -5.46
CA ARG A 26 3.37 13.73 -5.84
C ARG A 26 2.37 14.30 -4.84
N ILE A 27 2.67 14.23 -3.55
CA ILE A 27 1.83 14.81 -2.49
C ILE A 27 1.79 16.34 -2.61
N PHE A 28 2.94 17.00 -2.79
CA PHE A 28 2.96 18.46 -2.96
C PHE A 28 2.21 18.91 -4.21
N ASN A 29 2.39 18.22 -5.33
CA ASN A 29 1.66 18.48 -6.56
C ASN A 29 0.14 18.30 -6.36
N PHE A 30 -0.28 17.27 -5.63
CA PHE A 30 -1.69 17.05 -5.31
C PHE A 30 -2.27 18.16 -4.41
N LEU A 31 -1.51 18.60 -3.41
CA LEU A 31 -1.92 19.67 -2.49
C LEU A 31 -1.84 21.08 -3.12
N GLY A 32 -1.20 21.22 -4.28
CA GLY A 32 -1.00 22.50 -4.95
C GLY A 32 -0.05 23.43 -4.20
N VAL A 33 0.91 22.88 -3.46
CA VAL A 33 1.90 23.64 -2.68
C VAL A 33 3.29 23.53 -3.31
N SER A 34 4.10 24.56 -3.12
CA SER A 34 5.50 24.53 -3.56
C SER A 34 6.27 23.42 -2.83
N PRO A 35 7.13 22.66 -3.52
CA PRO A 35 7.97 21.67 -2.87
C PRO A 35 8.83 22.30 -1.78
N MET A 36 8.87 21.66 -0.61
CA MET A 36 9.73 22.04 0.50
C MET A 36 10.54 20.84 0.99
N SER A 37 11.68 21.11 1.62
CA SER A 37 12.50 20.05 2.22
C SER A 37 11.74 19.42 3.38
N VAL A 38 11.51 18.12 3.30
CA VAL A 38 10.91 17.31 4.37
C VAL A 38 11.94 16.29 4.83
N PRO A 39 12.15 16.10 6.14
CA PRO A 39 13.02 15.04 6.63
C PRO A 39 12.56 13.69 6.10
N GLU A 40 13.50 12.88 5.62
CA GLU A 40 13.21 11.52 5.19
C GLU A 40 12.62 10.71 6.33
N LEU A 41 11.52 10.01 6.06
CA LEU A 41 10.86 9.18 7.05
C LEU A 41 11.67 7.88 7.25
N LYS A 42 12.26 7.70 8.43
CA LYS A 42 12.78 6.38 8.81
C LYS A 42 11.61 5.44 9.05
N LEU A 43 11.32 4.58 8.07
CA LEU A 43 10.37 3.49 8.23
C LEU A 43 10.99 2.47 9.20
N ASN A 44 10.39 2.34 10.38
CA ASN A 44 10.68 1.21 11.27
C ASN A 44 10.01 -0.04 10.69
N THR A 45 10.70 -0.70 9.76
CA THR A 45 10.36 -2.06 9.36
C THR A 45 10.76 -2.97 10.50
N SER A 46 9.85 -3.21 11.44
CA SER A 46 10.06 -4.23 12.47
C SER A 46 10.20 -5.58 11.77
N ASP A 47 11.39 -6.18 11.84
CA ASP A 47 11.64 -7.55 11.36
C ASP A 47 10.95 -8.62 12.21
N ASN A 48 10.33 -8.22 13.33
CA ASN A 48 9.48 -9.09 14.14
C ASN A 48 8.10 -9.21 13.48
N GLU A 49 8.03 -9.79 12.29
CA GLU A 49 6.75 -10.32 11.82
C GLU A 49 6.37 -11.49 12.74
N PRO A 50 5.14 -11.52 13.28
CA PRO A 50 4.67 -12.67 14.04
C PRO A 50 4.72 -13.92 13.15
N VAL A 51 4.94 -15.09 13.78
CA VAL A 51 4.93 -16.38 13.07
C VAL A 51 3.60 -16.51 12.33
N ARG A 52 3.68 -16.51 11.00
CA ARG A 52 2.53 -16.69 10.11
C ARG A 52 2.11 -18.15 10.12
N ILE A 53 0.84 -18.41 10.37
CA ILE A 53 0.27 -19.75 10.31
C ILE A 53 -0.30 -19.93 8.89
N PRO A 54 0.23 -20.86 8.06
CA PRO A 54 -0.12 -20.95 6.64
C PRO A 54 -1.63 -21.04 6.36
N TYR A 55 -2.37 -21.78 7.19
CA TYR A 55 -3.82 -21.89 7.08
C TYR A 55 -4.54 -20.54 7.21
N PHE A 56 -4.11 -19.69 8.15
CA PHE A 56 -4.69 -18.38 8.34
C PHE A 56 -4.33 -17.42 7.20
N GLU A 57 -3.13 -17.52 6.63
CA GLU A 57 -2.74 -16.73 5.45
C GLU A 57 -3.63 -17.08 4.25
N GLU A 58 -3.78 -18.37 3.91
CA GLU A 58 -4.68 -18.79 2.81
C GLU A 58 -6.14 -18.39 3.04
N LEU A 59 -6.58 -18.35 4.29
CA LEU A 59 -7.92 -17.86 4.64
C LEU A 59 -8.03 -16.35 4.40
N MET A 60 -7.04 -15.58 4.86
CA MET A 60 -7.01 -14.12 4.73
C MET A 60 -6.89 -13.69 3.26
N ASP A 61 -6.03 -14.36 2.48
CA ASP A 61 -5.86 -14.12 1.04
C ASP A 61 -7.21 -14.29 0.31
N ARG A 62 -7.92 -15.40 0.58
CA ARG A 62 -9.24 -15.66 -0.01
C ARG A 62 -10.30 -14.70 0.49
N PHE A 63 -10.26 -14.32 1.77
CA PHE A 63 -11.24 -13.44 2.38
C PHE A 63 -11.19 -12.03 1.76
N PHE A 64 -9.99 -11.47 1.61
CA PHE A 64 -9.80 -10.11 1.09
C PHE A 64 -9.67 -10.03 -0.43
N LEU A 65 -9.54 -11.15 -1.15
CA LEU A 65 -9.35 -11.13 -2.61
C LEU A 65 -10.37 -10.25 -3.35
N LYS A 66 -11.65 -10.37 -3.01
CA LYS A 66 -12.72 -9.58 -3.63
C LYS A 66 -12.59 -8.08 -3.35
N ASP A 67 -12.18 -7.74 -2.13
CA ASP A 67 -11.98 -6.34 -1.73
C ASP A 67 -10.76 -5.75 -2.43
N ILE A 68 -9.69 -6.54 -2.59
CA ILE A 68 -8.49 -6.16 -3.32
C ILE A 68 -8.80 -5.93 -4.81
N GLU A 69 -9.58 -6.81 -5.45
CA GLU A 69 -10.03 -6.63 -6.83
C GLU A 69 -10.93 -5.39 -6.99
N LEU A 70 -11.82 -5.13 -6.03
CA LEU A 70 -12.64 -3.93 -6.03
C LEU A 70 -11.79 -2.66 -5.92
N LEU A 71 -10.80 -2.67 -5.01
CA LEU A 71 -9.87 -1.56 -4.81
C LEU A 71 -9.03 -1.31 -6.06
N GLU A 72 -8.57 -2.38 -6.71
CA GLU A 72 -7.81 -2.31 -7.95
C GLU A 72 -8.60 -1.61 -9.06
N ASN A 73 -9.87 -1.99 -9.23
CA ASN A 73 -10.77 -1.35 -10.19
C ASN A 73 -11.09 0.11 -9.83
N LEU A 74 -11.29 0.40 -8.55
CA LEU A 74 -11.64 1.75 -8.06
C LEU A 74 -10.48 2.74 -8.22
N LEU A 75 -9.25 2.28 -7.96
CA LEU A 75 -8.06 3.12 -7.92
C LEU A 75 -7.21 3.03 -9.18
N GLY A 76 -7.45 2.04 -10.05
CA GLY A 76 -6.60 1.74 -11.21
C GLY A 76 -5.20 1.28 -10.81
N TRP A 77 -5.06 0.73 -9.59
CA TRP A 77 -3.79 0.26 -9.07
C TRP A 77 -3.40 -1.08 -9.68
N ASN A 78 -2.14 -1.48 -9.51
CA ASN A 78 -1.74 -2.87 -9.63
C ASN A 78 -1.57 -3.41 -8.20
N CYS A 79 -2.46 -4.33 -7.82
CA CYS A 79 -2.52 -4.94 -6.50
C CYS A 79 -2.07 -6.41 -6.50
N GLU A 80 -1.37 -6.89 -7.53
CA GLU A 80 -0.94 -8.30 -7.66
C GLU A 80 -0.11 -8.79 -6.46
N LYS A 81 0.71 -7.90 -5.87
CA LYS A 81 1.48 -8.21 -4.65
C LYS A 81 0.60 -8.54 -3.43
N TRP A 82 -0.66 -8.09 -3.43
CA TRP A 82 -1.60 -8.33 -2.34
C TRP A 82 -2.49 -9.55 -2.61
N LYS A 83 -2.64 -9.97 -3.86
CA LYS A 83 -3.40 -11.17 -4.26
C LYS A 83 -2.58 -12.45 -4.20
N THR A 84 -1.27 -12.33 -4.33
CA THR A 84 -0.38 -13.49 -4.42
C THR A 84 -0.04 -14.00 -3.03
N PRO A 85 -0.29 -15.29 -2.71
CA PRO A 85 0.16 -15.90 -1.46
C PRO A 85 1.67 -15.71 -1.33
N ARG A 86 2.12 -15.12 -0.22
CA ARG A 86 3.55 -14.95 0.02
C ARG A 86 4.15 -16.34 0.14
N LYS A 87 5.09 -16.69 -0.75
CA LYS A 87 5.82 -17.96 -0.65
C LYS A 87 6.44 -18.02 0.74
N THR A 88 5.99 -18.94 1.58
CA THR A 88 6.67 -19.27 2.82
C THR A 88 8.09 -19.69 2.43
N GLY A 89 9.08 -18.88 2.82
CA GLY A 89 10.46 -19.33 2.78
C GLY A 89 10.53 -20.59 3.62
N SER A 90 10.75 -21.73 2.95
CA SER A 90 11.16 -22.94 3.64
C SER A 90 12.50 -22.61 4.27
N GLY A 91 12.51 -22.37 5.57
CA GLY A 91 13.76 -22.26 6.33
C GLY A 91 14.53 -23.57 6.15
N ASN A 92 15.73 -23.46 5.63
CA ASN A 92 16.80 -24.43 5.86
C ASN A 92 17.72 -23.83 6.92
#